data_AF-A0A943J1V6-F1
#
_entry.id   AF-A0A943J1V6-F1
#
_cell.length_a   1.000
_cell.length_b   1.000
_cell.length_c   1.000
_cell.angle_alpha   90.00
_cell.angle_beta   90.00
_cell.angle_gamma   90.00
#
_symmetry.space_group_name_H-M   'P 1'
#
loop_
_entity.id
_entity.type
_entity.pdbx_description
1 polymer ?
#
loop_
_entity_poly.entity_id
_entity_poly.type
_entity_poly.pdbx_seq_one_letter_code
_entity_poly.pdbx_strand_id
1 'polypeptide(L)'
;MDETEILREELAKLKDDHQIELLLAKNGVKSLKAAMAIFDKDSLSRSESGEYENLDNAISVFKNENSWLFEKPVSTLSTGISHGRGSGKISSEMTDEEYYTALREKRNQR
;
A
#
# COMPACT_ATOMS: atom_id res chain seq x y z
N MET A 1 -23.12 -19.54 30.76
CA MET A 1 -22.21 -18.42 30.49
C MET A 1 -22.97 -17.17 30.85
N ASP A 2 -22.49 -16.44 31.85
CA ASP A 2 -23.10 -15.19 32.25
C ASP A 2 -22.78 -14.11 31.21
N GLU A 3 -23.73 -13.24 30.88
CA GLU A 3 -23.51 -12.11 29.96
C GLU A 3 -22.28 -11.27 30.34
N THR A 4 -21.95 -11.23 31.64
CA THR A 4 -20.80 -10.49 32.15
C THR A 4 -19.45 -11.15 31.82
N GLU A 5 -19.39 -12.47 31.65
CA GLU A 5 -18.18 -13.17 31.19
C GLU A 5 -17.94 -12.92 29.70
N ILE A 6 -18.99 -12.99 28.89
CA ILE A 6 -18.93 -12.73 27.45
C ILE A 6 -18.43 -11.31 27.16
N LEU A 7 -18.98 -10.32 27.88
CA LEU A 7 -18.55 -8.92 27.74
C LEU A 7 -17.09 -8.70 28.19
N ARG A 8 -16.61 -9.43 29.20
CA ARG A 8 -15.22 -9.33 29.65
C ARG A 8 -14.26 -9.91 28.62
N GLU A 9 -14.62 -11.03 28.01
CA GLU A 9 -13.83 -11.62 26.92
C GLU A 9 -13.80 -10.72 25.68
N GLU A 10 -14.93 -10.12 25.30
CA GLU A 10 -14.97 -9.16 24.19
C GLU A 10 -14.13 -7.92 24.47
N LEU A 11 -14.20 -7.37 25.69
CA LEU A 11 -13.38 -6.22 26.08
C LEU A 11 -11.89 -6.55 26.08
N ALA A 12 -11.51 -7.76 26.49
CA ALA A 12 -10.12 -8.20 26.44
C ALA A 12 -9.62 -8.27 24.99
N LYS A 13 -10.37 -8.94 24.10
CA LYS A 13 -10.04 -9.05 22.67
C LYS A 13 -9.93 -7.67 22.01
N LEU A 14 -10.83 -6.75 22.32
CA LEU A 14 -10.82 -5.40 21.76
C LEU A 14 -9.57 -4.61 22.20
N LYS A 15 -9.15 -4.75 23.46
CA LYS A 15 -7.93 -4.11 23.96
C LYS A 15 -6.69 -4.66 23.28
N ASP A 16 -6.63 -5.97 23.09
CA ASP A 16 -5.52 -6.64 22.42
C ASP A 16 -5.37 -6.16 20.97
N ASP A 17 -6.48 -6.16 20.22
CA ASP A 17 -6.52 -5.70 18.84
C ASP A 17 -6.09 -4.23 18.74
N HIS A 18 -6.55 -3.40 19.67
CA HIS A 18 -6.20 -1.98 19.69
C HIS A 18 -4.72 -1.73 19.94
N GLN A 19 -4.07 -2.48 20.84
CA GLN A 19 -2.63 -2.34 21.09
C GLN A 19 -1.80 -2.69 19.85
N ILE A 20 -2.17 -3.77 19.16
CA ILE A 20 -1.50 -4.21 17.94
C ILE A 20 -1.69 -3.19 16.82
N GLU A 21 -2.92 -2.71 16.62
CA GLU A 21 -3.23 -1.68 15.63
C GLU A 21 -2.43 -0.40 15.86
N LEU A 22 -2.34 0.08 17.11
CA LEU A 22 -1.58 1.28 17.44
C LEU A 22 -0.11 1.16 17.05
N LEU A 23 0.52 0.01 17.28
CA LEU A 23 1.92 -0.19 16.93
C LEU A 23 2.12 -0.40 15.42
N LEU A 24 1.22 -1.10 14.74
CA LEU A 24 1.25 -1.20 13.28
C LEU A 24 1.09 0.17 12.62
N ALA A 25 0.18 1.00 13.14
CA ALA A 25 -0.03 2.37 12.69
C ALA A 25 1.22 3.24 12.93
N LYS A 26 1.83 3.17 14.13
CA LYS A 26 3.08 3.85 14.46
C LYS A 26 4.23 3.44 13.52
N ASN A 27 4.25 2.19 13.07
CA ASN A 27 5.25 1.67 12.13
C ASN A 27 4.97 2.04 10.67
N GLY A 28 3.88 2.75 10.38
CA GLY A 28 3.55 3.28 9.05
C GLY A 28 2.92 2.27 8.11
N VAL A 29 2.18 1.28 8.63
CA VAL A 29 1.48 0.30 7.78
C VAL A 29 0.46 0.99 6.88
N LYS A 30 0.38 0.61 5.61
CA LYS A 30 -0.56 1.20 4.64
C LYS A 30 -2.00 0.81 4.91
N SER A 31 -2.20 -0.44 5.34
CA SER A 31 -3.51 -1.04 5.53
C SER A 31 -3.52 -1.82 6.84
N LEU A 32 -4.07 -1.20 7.88
CA LEU A 32 -4.23 -1.82 9.19
C LEU A 32 -5.07 -3.10 9.11
N LYS A 33 -6.15 -3.07 8.32
CA LYS A 33 -7.02 -4.23 8.14
C LYS A 33 -6.30 -5.42 7.51
N ALA A 34 -5.45 -5.18 6.50
CA ALA A 34 -4.66 -6.25 5.89
C ALA A 34 -3.58 -6.76 6.85
N ALA A 35 -2.91 -5.85 7.56
CA ALA A 35 -1.91 -6.22 8.55
C ALA A 35 -2.52 -7.07 9.67
N MET A 36 -3.64 -6.64 10.25
CA MET A 36 -4.37 -7.38 11.29
C MET A 36 -4.90 -8.75 10.86
N ALA A 37 -5.19 -8.93 9.57
CA ALA A 37 -5.66 -10.22 9.03
C ALA A 37 -4.52 -11.24 8.86
N ILE A 38 -3.28 -10.77 8.72
CA ILE A 38 -2.10 -11.60 8.47
C ILE A 38 -1.27 -11.76 9.74
N PHE A 39 -1.30 -10.76 10.62
CA PHE A 39 -0.52 -10.73 11.84
C PHE A 39 -0.94 -11.85 12.78
N ASP A 40 0.02 -12.71 13.13
CA ASP A 40 -0.20 -13.88 13.98
C ASP A 40 -0.23 -13.47 15.46
N LYS A 41 -1.43 -13.18 15.94
CA LYS A 41 -1.68 -12.79 17.34
C LYS A 41 -1.42 -13.92 18.33
N ASP A 42 -1.59 -15.18 17.89
CA ASP A 42 -1.44 -16.36 18.75
C ASP A 42 0.03 -16.66 19.06
N SER A 43 0.95 -16.16 18.22
CA SER A 43 2.40 -16.22 18.47
C SER A 43 2.89 -15.34 19.63
N LEU A 44 2.06 -14.40 20.11
CA LEU A 44 2.46 -13.43 21.12
C LEU A 44 2.32 -13.97 22.55
N SER A 45 3.40 -13.89 23.31
CA SER A 45 3.42 -14.19 24.74
C SER A 45 2.98 -12.95 25.55
N ARG A 46 2.07 -13.15 26.50
CA ARG A 46 1.60 -12.12 27.44
C ARG A 46 2.36 -12.24 28.76
N SER A 47 2.71 -11.11 29.34
CA SER A 47 3.18 -11.01 30.71
C SER A 47 2.01 -11.21 31.70
N GLU A 48 2.34 -11.39 32.97
CA GLU A 48 1.35 -11.43 34.06
C GLU A 48 0.55 -10.11 34.20
N SER A 49 1.06 -8.98 33.69
CA SER A 49 0.34 -7.70 33.67
C SER A 49 -0.65 -7.58 32.51
N GLY A 50 -0.72 -8.58 31.62
CA GLY A 50 -1.58 -8.56 30.43
C GLY A 50 -1.02 -7.73 29.27
N GLU A 51 0.25 -7.33 29.34
CA GLU A 51 0.96 -6.68 28.23
C GLU A 51 1.75 -7.71 27.43
N TYR A 52 2.01 -7.42 26.16
CA TYR A 52 2.81 -8.30 25.31
C TYR A 52 4.31 -8.02 25.49
N GLU A 53 5.07 -9.03 25.94
CA GLU A 53 6.50 -8.84 26.28
C GLU A 53 7.39 -8.55 25.07
N ASN A 54 7.01 -9.01 23.88
CA ASN A 54 7.84 -8.94 22.67
C ASN A 54 7.10 -8.34 21.47
N LEU A 55 6.08 -7.51 21.70
CA LEU A 55 5.23 -7.00 20.63
C LEU A 55 5.99 -6.14 19.61
N ASP A 56 6.88 -5.26 20.08
CA ASP A 56 7.71 -4.44 19.19
C ASP A 56 8.63 -5.30 18.31
N ASN A 57 9.19 -6.38 18.87
CA ASN A 57 10.04 -7.30 18.12
C ASN A 57 9.21 -8.10 17.09
N ALA A 58 8.04 -8.60 17.50
CA ALA A 58 7.12 -9.29 16.61
C ALA A 58 6.68 -8.40 15.43
N ILE A 59 6.40 -7.12 15.68
CA ILE A 59 6.05 -6.16 14.62
C ILE A 59 7.24 -5.85 13.71
N SER A 60 8.45 -5.80 14.25
CA SER A 60 9.68 -5.65 13.46
C SER A 60 9.91 -6.84 12.52
N VAL A 61 9.74 -8.07 13.02
CA VAL A 61 9.80 -9.30 12.21
C VAL A 61 8.69 -9.30 11.16
N PHE A 62 7.45 -9.02 11.58
CA PHE A 62 6.30 -8.93 10.67
C PHE A 62 6.52 -7.90 9.56
N LYS A 63 7.12 -6.75 9.88
CA LYS A 63 7.47 -5.71 8.90
C LYS A 63 8.53 -6.18 7.92
N ASN A 64 9.52 -6.95 8.36
CA ASN A 64 10.54 -7.51 7.48
C ASN A 64 9.96 -8.59 6.55
N GLU A 65 9.09 -9.45 7.07
CA GLU A 65 8.42 -10.50 6.30
C GLU A 65 7.39 -9.94 5.31
N ASN A 66 6.72 -8.83 5.70
CA ASN A 66 5.65 -8.21 4.93
C ASN A 66 5.99 -6.77 4.52
N SER A 67 7.22 -6.53 4.06
CA SER A 67 7.71 -5.18 3.75
C SER A 67 6.80 -4.43 2.77
N TRP A 68 6.13 -5.14 1.86
CA TRP A 68 5.14 -4.61 0.91
C TRP A 68 3.95 -3.86 1.57
N LEU A 69 3.60 -4.19 2.81
CA LEU A 69 2.59 -3.48 3.62
C LEU A 69 3.08 -2.13 4.15
N PHE A 70 4.40 -1.89 4.18
CA PHE A 70 5.04 -0.74 4.81
C PHE A 70 5.84 0.14 3.85
N GLU A 71 6.45 -0.45 2.82
CA GLU A 71 7.21 0.28 1.80
C GLU A 71 6.28 1.16 0.99
N LYS A 72 6.53 2.48 0.88
CA LYS A 72 5.81 3.29 -0.11
C LYS A 72 6.00 2.64 -1.48
N PRO A 73 4.93 2.50 -2.31
CA PRO A 73 5.12 1.98 -3.65
C PRO A 73 6.23 2.80 -4.29
N VAL A 74 7.33 2.14 -4.64
CA VAL A 74 8.31 2.74 -5.55
C VAL A 74 7.46 3.16 -6.74
N SER A 75 7.44 4.44 -7.08
CA SER A 75 6.70 4.89 -8.24
C SER A 75 7.24 4.07 -9.41
N THR A 76 6.49 3.08 -9.88
CA THR A 76 6.74 2.43 -11.15
C THR A 76 6.34 3.42 -12.24
N LEU A 77 6.98 4.59 -12.26
CA LEU A 77 6.99 5.49 -13.40
C LEU A 77 8.17 5.04 -14.26
N SER A 78 7.89 4.13 -15.19
CA SER A 78 8.36 4.22 -16.57
C SER A 78 7.88 2.98 -17.33
N THR A 79 6.56 2.83 -17.49
CA THR A 79 6.09 2.34 -18.79
C THR A 79 6.12 3.54 -19.73
N GLY A 80 7.35 3.89 -20.12
CA GLY A 80 7.55 4.52 -21.41
C GLY A 80 6.89 3.60 -22.43
N ILE A 81 5.66 3.92 -22.80
CA ILE A 81 5.18 3.56 -24.12
C ILE A 81 6.11 4.31 -25.05
N SER A 82 7.17 3.65 -25.50
CA SER A 82 7.90 4.05 -26.69
C SER A 82 6.91 3.90 -27.84
N HIS A 83 6.03 4.90 -28.00
CA HIS A 83 5.21 5.04 -29.19
C HIS A 83 6.15 5.31 -30.35
N GLY A 84 6.59 4.22 -30.98
CA GLY A 84 7.09 4.20 -32.34
C GLY A 84 8.44 4.89 -32.56
N ARG A 85 9.31 4.19 -33.28
CA ARG A 85 10.16 4.85 -34.27
C ARG A 85 9.25 5.64 -35.22
N GLY A 86 9.04 6.91 -34.91
CA GLY A 86 8.31 7.86 -35.73
C GLY A 86 8.89 9.22 -35.45
N SER A 87 10.02 9.52 -36.09
CA SER A 87 10.63 10.84 -36.13
C SER A 87 9.69 11.82 -36.83
N GLY A 88 8.66 12.27 -36.12
CA GLY A 88 7.75 13.30 -36.56
C GLY A 88 7.53 14.23 -35.38
N LYS A 89 7.80 15.52 -35.57
CA LYS A 89 7.56 16.56 -34.58
C LYS A 89 6.16 16.37 -33.97
N ILE A 90 6.06 16.53 -32.67
CA ILE A 90 4.80 16.42 -31.94
C ILE A 90 3.94 17.60 -32.41
N SER A 91 2.66 17.40 -32.73
CA SER A 91 1.78 18.48 -33.26
C SER A 91 1.66 19.68 -32.32
N SER A 92 2.03 19.50 -31.05
CA SER A 92 2.11 20.56 -30.03
C SER A 92 3.25 21.57 -30.26
N GLU A 93 4.20 21.27 -31.15
CA GLU A 93 5.36 22.12 -31.46
C GLU A 93 5.28 22.71 -32.88
N MET A 94 4.21 22.43 -33.62
CA MET A 94 3.99 22.97 -34.96
C MET A 94 3.18 24.25 -34.85
N THR A 95 3.55 25.26 -35.63
CA THR A 95 2.64 26.40 -35.85
C THR A 95 1.41 25.93 -36.62
N ASP A 96 0.30 26.66 -36.52
CA ASP A 96 -0.95 26.28 -37.18
C ASP A 96 -0.76 26.04 -38.70
N GLU A 97 0.11 26.83 -39.34
CA GLU A 97 0.45 26.67 -40.77
C GLU A 97 1.18 25.35 -41.08
N GLU A 98 2.08 24.93 -40.20
CA GLU A 98 2.81 23.66 -40.32
C GLU A 98 1.89 22.45 -40.10
N TYR A 99 0.90 22.58 -39.20
CA TYR A 99 -0.08 21.54 -38.93
C TYR A 99 -1.02 21.29 -40.13
N TYR A 100 -1.54 22.36 -40.74
CA TYR A 100 -2.44 22.23 -41.89
C TYR A 100 -1.74 21.75 -43.17
N THR A 101 -0.47 22.11 -43.36
CA THR A 101 0.34 21.60 -44.50
C THR A 101 0.61 20.10 -44.36
N ALA A 102 1.01 19.63 -43.16
CA ALA A 102 1.22 18.20 -42.90
C ALA A 102 -0.05 17.35 -43.13
N LEU A 103 -1.22 17.87 -42.74
CA LEU A 103 -2.51 17.21 -43.01
C LEU A 103 -2.82 17.11 -44.51
N ARG A 104 -2.46 18.14 -45.29
CA ARG A 104 -2.69 18.18 -46.74
C ARG A 104 -1.82 17.17 -47.49
N GLU A 105 -0.55 17.07 -47.12
CA GLU A 105 0.38 16.10 -47.72
C GLU A 105 -0.04 14.65 -47.42
N LYS A 106 -0.48 14.38 -46.19
CA LYS A 106 -0.96 13.05 -45.78
C LYS A 106 -2.21 12.59 -46.55
N ARG A 107 -3.01 13.52 -47.06
CA ARG A 107 -4.20 13.23 -47.88
C ARG A 107 -3.86 12.88 -49.34
N ASN A 108 -2.74 13.37 -49.86
CA ASN A 108 -2.31 13.15 -51.25
C ASN A 108 -1.45 11.89 -51.44
N GLN A 109 -1.13 11.15 -50.37
CA GLN A 109 -0.40 9.88 -50.40
C GLN A 109 -1.34 8.64 -50.36
N ARG A 110 -2.63 8.82 -50.62
CA ARG A 110 -3.63 7.76 -50.82
C ARG A 110 -4.06 7.73 -52.29
#